data_AF-A0A5B7UWB0-F1
#
_entry.id   AF-A0A5B7UWB0-F1
#
_cell.length_a   1.000
_cell.length_b   1.000
_cell.length_c   1.000
_cell.angle_alpha   90.00
_cell.angle_beta   90.00
_cell.angle_gamma   90.00
#
_symmetry.space_group_name_H-M   'P 1'
#
loop_
_entity.id
_entity.type
_entity.pdbx_description
1 polymer ?
#
loop_
_entity_poly.entity_id
_entity_poly.type
_entity_poly.pdbx_seq_one_letter_code
_entity_poly.pdbx_strand_id
1 'polypeptide(L)'
;MSNEDPQTVEEHGVEFTRAPDPDATRAALADLLDERPQLAALALDLLGAITKHEPSAWSSGEIVRSVRRGRRAQRLAEREADIEARFPTEQRPHALALAQIADTRKAGEKAVEQTPQMIKMAGDAGIKAPDIARLSDLTPSYVYRILRERSAEGATSPTDRFQRDMLLAFEEFEHDRAAANRAEVAKRLPAGHVLYDWRLDLFNGPDGEGWRVWESGTDTGPEGCESHLAKSIIENGGHGPAEHKTRVLIWEGEQGPDDAALFRYEHTPDEQ
;
A
#
# COMPACT_ATOMS: atom_id res chain seq x y z
N MET A 1 16.37 -56.90 -67.11
CA MET A 1 17.15 -55.67 -66.82
C MET A 1 16.77 -54.65 -67.88
N SER A 2 15.80 -53.80 -67.56
CA SER A 2 15.44 -52.63 -68.35
C SER A 2 15.37 -51.47 -67.36
N ASN A 3 16.29 -50.53 -67.52
CA ASN A 3 16.35 -49.28 -66.78
C ASN A 3 15.22 -48.38 -67.29
N GLU A 4 14.33 -47.97 -66.39
CA GLU A 4 13.38 -46.88 -66.62
C GLU A 4 14.04 -45.53 -66.27
N ASP A 5 13.65 -44.52 -67.04
CA ASP A 5 14.21 -43.18 -67.15
C ASP A 5 14.20 -42.34 -65.85
N PRO A 6 15.19 -41.45 -65.65
CA PRO A 6 15.12 -40.43 -64.62
C PRO A 6 14.16 -39.30 -65.04
N GLN A 7 13.14 -39.08 -64.21
CA GLN A 7 12.24 -37.92 -64.27
C GLN A 7 13.06 -36.61 -64.21
N THR A 8 12.87 -35.79 -65.24
CA THR A 8 13.32 -34.40 -65.30
C THR A 8 12.52 -33.58 -64.28
N VAL A 9 13.22 -33.01 -63.31
CA VAL A 9 12.68 -32.02 -62.37
C VAL A 9 12.58 -30.70 -63.13
N GLU A 10 11.35 -30.25 -63.43
CA GLU A 10 11.11 -28.90 -63.93
C GLU A 10 11.48 -27.88 -62.84
N GLU A 11 12.58 -27.16 -63.07
CA GLU A 11 12.90 -25.93 -62.35
C GLU A 11 11.83 -24.88 -62.69
N HIS A 12 10.89 -24.65 -61.76
CA HIS A 12 10.08 -23.44 -61.76
C HIS A 12 10.97 -22.22 -61.50
N GLY A 13 11.49 -21.65 -62.58
CA GLY A 13 12.10 -20.33 -62.60
C GLY A 13 11.09 -19.30 -62.10
N VAL A 14 11.26 -18.85 -60.86
CA VAL A 14 10.63 -17.62 -60.38
C VAL A 14 11.31 -16.48 -61.11
N GLU A 15 10.68 -16.00 -62.18
CA GLU A 15 11.05 -14.74 -62.81
C GLU A 15 11.07 -13.66 -61.72
N PHE A 16 12.27 -13.14 -61.42
CA PHE A 16 12.44 -11.92 -60.65
C PHE A 16 11.80 -10.79 -61.47
N THR A 17 10.53 -10.54 -61.17
CA THR A 17 9.80 -9.40 -61.69
C THR A 17 10.59 -8.14 -61.39
N ARG A 18 10.81 -7.36 -62.45
CA ARG A 18 11.42 -6.03 -62.43
C ARG A 18 10.90 -5.26 -61.21
N ALA A 19 11.80 -4.70 -60.41
CA ALA A 19 11.42 -3.93 -59.23
C ALA A 19 10.31 -2.93 -59.61
N PRO A 20 9.17 -2.93 -58.89
CA PRO A 20 8.02 -2.13 -59.27
C PRO A 20 8.43 -0.65 -59.32
N ASP A 21 7.83 0.08 -60.28
CA ASP A 21 8.04 1.51 -60.41
C ASP A 21 7.76 2.20 -59.05
N PRO A 22 8.73 2.95 -58.49
CA PRO A 22 8.58 3.57 -57.19
C PRO A 22 7.38 4.51 -57.12
N ASP A 23 7.03 5.20 -58.21
CA ASP A 23 5.90 6.12 -58.20
C ASP A 23 4.56 5.37 -58.28
N ALA A 24 4.49 4.27 -59.03
CA ALA A 24 3.33 3.38 -59.02
C ALA A 24 3.13 2.71 -57.65
N THR A 25 4.23 2.35 -56.98
CA THR A 25 4.19 1.77 -55.62
C THR A 25 3.71 2.80 -54.59
N ARG A 26 4.14 4.06 -54.72
CA ARG A 26 3.65 5.17 -53.88
C ARG A 26 2.17 5.45 -54.09
N ALA A 27 1.70 5.46 -55.34
CA ALA A 27 0.29 5.66 -55.66
C ALA A 27 -0.57 4.51 -55.10
N ALA A 28 -0.18 3.26 -55.32
CA ALA A 28 -0.88 2.10 -54.78
C ALA A 28 -0.88 2.07 -53.24
N LEU A 29 0.21 2.52 -52.60
CA LEU A 29 0.25 2.69 -51.15
C LEU A 29 -0.72 3.80 -50.71
N ALA A 30 -0.74 4.95 -51.39
CA ALA A 30 -1.66 6.04 -51.08
C ALA A 30 -3.13 5.60 -51.17
N ASP A 31 -3.51 4.92 -52.26
CA ASP A 31 -4.87 4.38 -52.43
C ASP A 31 -5.21 3.38 -51.30
N LEU A 32 -4.26 2.53 -50.92
CA LEU A 32 -4.44 1.55 -49.84
C LEU A 32 -4.55 2.22 -48.46
N LEU A 33 -3.88 3.36 -48.25
CA LEU A 33 -4.01 4.16 -47.03
C LEU A 33 -5.35 4.90 -46.98
N ASP A 34 -5.86 5.38 -48.11
CA ASP A 34 -7.17 6.03 -48.23
C ASP A 34 -8.32 5.02 -48.02
N GLU A 35 -8.23 3.82 -48.59
CA GLU A 35 -9.22 2.75 -48.40
C GLU A 35 -9.21 2.18 -46.98
N ARG A 36 -8.09 2.30 -46.26
CA ARG A 36 -7.89 1.70 -44.93
C ARG A 36 -7.22 2.71 -43.98
N PRO A 37 -7.97 3.66 -43.42
CA PRO A 37 -7.42 4.71 -42.54
C PRO A 37 -6.68 4.15 -41.31
N GLN A 38 -7.03 2.94 -40.84
CA GLN A 38 -6.30 2.22 -39.80
C GLN A 38 -4.84 1.89 -40.16
N LEU A 39 -4.53 1.71 -41.45
CA LEU A 39 -3.17 1.50 -41.95
C LEU A 39 -2.40 2.82 -42.03
N ALA A 40 -3.07 3.93 -42.32
CA ALA A 40 -2.44 5.26 -42.31
C ALA A 40 -2.00 5.65 -40.90
N ALA A 41 -2.85 5.41 -39.90
CA ALA A 41 -2.49 5.59 -38.50
C ALA A 41 -1.30 4.70 -38.09
N LEU A 42 -1.26 3.44 -38.54
CA LEU A 42 -0.13 2.55 -38.29
C LEU A 42 1.16 3.05 -38.98
N ALA A 43 1.08 3.50 -40.24
CA ALA A 43 2.22 4.02 -40.98
C ALA A 43 2.80 5.27 -40.31
N LEU A 44 1.93 6.18 -39.82
CA LEU A 44 2.32 7.35 -39.04
C LEU A 44 2.95 6.96 -37.69
N ASP A 45 2.39 5.99 -36.98
CA ASP A 45 2.98 5.45 -35.74
C ASP A 45 4.40 4.90 -35.98
N LEU A 46 4.58 4.16 -37.08
CA LEU A 46 5.87 3.58 -37.49
C LEU A 46 6.89 4.66 -37.86
N LEU A 47 6.50 5.64 -38.67
CA LEU A 47 7.36 6.77 -39.05
C LEU A 47 7.72 7.63 -37.84
N GLY A 48 6.78 7.84 -36.91
CA GLY A 48 7.04 8.53 -35.65
C GLY A 48 8.03 7.78 -34.75
N ALA A 49 7.95 6.45 -34.72
CA ALA A 49 8.92 5.62 -33.99
C ALA A 49 10.32 5.68 -34.63
N ILE A 50 10.40 5.68 -35.96
CA ILE A 50 11.67 5.77 -36.69
C ILE A 50 12.32 7.15 -36.55
N THR A 51 11.54 8.23 -36.63
CA THR A 51 12.08 9.62 -36.58
C THR A 51 12.55 10.05 -35.19
N LYS A 52 12.01 9.46 -34.12
CA LYS A 52 12.43 9.75 -32.73
C LYS A 52 13.75 9.07 -32.32
N HIS A 53 14.30 8.17 -33.13
CA HIS A 53 15.50 7.42 -32.80
C HIS A 53 16.53 7.52 -33.95
N GLU A 54 17.82 7.57 -33.60
CA GLU A 54 18.89 7.50 -34.60
C GLU A 54 18.77 6.21 -35.44
N PRO A 55 19.12 6.24 -36.74
CA PRO A 55 18.81 5.18 -37.71
C PRO A 55 19.57 3.85 -37.52
N SER A 56 20.15 3.58 -36.35
CA SER A 56 20.84 2.31 -36.09
C SER A 56 19.85 1.17 -35.79
N ALA A 57 19.73 0.26 -36.76
CA ALA A 57 19.38 -1.15 -36.66
C ALA A 57 18.28 -1.56 -35.65
N TRP A 58 17.09 -0.94 -35.73
CA TRP A 58 15.94 -1.56 -35.09
C TRP A 58 15.48 -2.76 -35.91
N SER A 59 15.39 -3.91 -35.25
CA SER A 59 14.70 -5.07 -35.78
C SER A 59 13.21 -4.76 -35.98
N SER A 60 12.56 -5.44 -36.93
CA SER A 60 11.11 -5.36 -37.13
C SER A 60 10.33 -5.62 -35.83
N GLY A 61 10.85 -6.47 -34.95
CA GLY A 61 10.28 -6.73 -33.63
C GLY A 61 10.36 -5.55 -32.66
N GLU A 62 11.40 -4.73 -32.71
CA GLU A 62 11.55 -3.52 -31.87
C GLU A 62 10.62 -2.40 -32.30
N ILE A 63 10.45 -2.24 -33.61
CA ILE A 63 9.48 -1.31 -34.19
C ILE A 63 8.06 -1.66 -33.72
N VAL A 64 7.65 -2.93 -33.85
CA VAL A 64 6.33 -3.38 -33.37
C VAL A 64 6.17 -3.20 -31.86
N ARG A 65 7.23 -3.48 -31.07
CA ARG A 65 7.21 -3.24 -29.62
C ARG A 65 7.05 -1.75 -29.30
N SER A 66 7.72 -0.86 -30.02
CA SER A 66 7.62 0.59 -29.83
C SER A 66 6.22 1.11 -30.16
N VAL A 67 5.66 0.72 -31.31
CA VAL A 67 4.27 1.08 -31.69
C VAL A 67 3.27 0.56 -30.65
N ARG A 68 3.43 -0.68 -30.17
CA ARG A 68 2.56 -1.24 -29.11
C ARG A 68 2.68 -0.45 -27.80
N ARG A 69 3.88 -0.01 -27.42
CA ARG A 69 4.09 0.85 -26.24
C ARG A 69 3.44 2.21 -26.43
N GLY A 70 3.60 2.83 -27.60
CA GLY A 70 2.98 4.12 -27.95
C GLY A 70 1.45 4.06 -27.85
N ARG A 71 0.82 3.06 -28.47
CA ARG A 71 -0.63 2.86 -28.38
C ARG A 71 -1.13 2.55 -26.97
N ARG A 72 -0.32 1.88 -26.15
CA ARG A 72 -0.66 1.67 -24.73
C ARG A 72 -0.62 3.01 -23.97
N ALA A 73 0.43 3.81 -24.16
CA ALA A 73 0.56 5.12 -23.52
C ALA A 73 -0.59 6.06 -23.94
N GLN A 74 -0.94 6.10 -25.23
CA GLN A 74 -2.06 6.89 -25.72
C GLN A 74 -3.39 6.45 -25.09
N ARG A 75 -3.69 5.14 -25.05
CA ARG A 75 -4.90 4.63 -24.41
C ARG A 75 -4.97 4.94 -22.91
N LEU A 76 -3.82 4.94 -22.22
CA LEU A 76 -3.74 5.32 -20.81
C LEU A 76 -4.04 6.82 -20.63
N ALA A 77 -3.46 7.68 -21.48
CA ALA A 77 -3.72 9.12 -21.46
C ALA A 77 -5.18 9.47 -21.80
N GLU A 78 -5.77 8.80 -22.80
CA GLU A 78 -7.19 8.96 -23.14
C GLU A 78 -8.11 8.53 -21.99
N ARG A 79 -7.77 7.43 -21.31
CA ARG A 79 -8.49 6.96 -20.12
C ARG A 79 -8.36 7.94 -18.95
N GLU A 80 -7.15 8.46 -18.72
CA GLU A 80 -6.89 9.45 -17.67
C GLU A 80 -7.71 10.71 -17.91
N ALA A 81 -7.73 11.23 -19.14
CA ALA A 81 -8.58 12.37 -19.52
C ALA A 81 -10.09 12.08 -19.35
N ASP A 82 -10.56 10.88 -19.72
CA ASP A 82 -11.96 10.48 -19.48
C ASP A 82 -12.30 10.41 -17.99
N ILE A 83 -11.34 9.98 -17.16
CA ILE A 83 -11.51 9.94 -15.70
C ILE A 83 -11.54 11.35 -15.12
N GLU A 84 -10.65 12.24 -15.54
CA GLU A 84 -10.63 13.64 -15.08
C GLU A 84 -11.92 14.39 -15.41
N ALA A 85 -12.51 14.10 -16.58
CA ALA A 85 -13.74 14.72 -17.04
C ALA A 85 -14.99 14.21 -16.31
N ARG A 86 -15.01 12.94 -15.88
CA ARG A 86 -16.21 12.29 -15.32
C ARG A 86 -16.25 12.22 -13.80
N PHE A 87 -15.09 12.20 -13.13
CA PHE A 87 -15.01 11.97 -11.69
C PHE A 87 -14.52 13.22 -10.93
N PRO A 88 -15.15 13.55 -9.79
CA PRO A 88 -14.64 14.55 -8.86
C PRO A 88 -13.19 14.24 -8.45
N THR A 89 -12.42 15.27 -8.10
CA THR A 89 -10.99 15.14 -7.74
C THR A 89 -10.73 14.07 -6.67
N GLU A 90 -11.62 13.95 -5.69
CA GLU A 90 -11.53 12.97 -4.60
C GLU A 90 -11.68 11.51 -5.09
N GLN A 91 -12.43 11.28 -6.18
CA GLN A 91 -12.68 9.95 -6.74
C GLN A 91 -11.63 9.52 -7.76
N ARG A 92 -10.85 10.46 -8.31
CA ARG A 92 -9.88 10.18 -9.39
C ARG A 92 -8.84 9.11 -9.03
N PRO A 93 -8.23 9.09 -7.82
CA PRO A 93 -7.26 8.05 -7.48
C PRO A 93 -7.86 6.64 -7.54
N HIS A 94 -9.10 6.48 -7.07
CA HIS A 94 -9.80 5.19 -7.08
C HIS A 94 -10.22 4.78 -8.50
N ALA A 95 -10.67 5.74 -9.32
CA ALA A 95 -11.02 5.49 -10.72
C ALA A 95 -9.79 5.08 -11.55
N LEU A 96 -8.64 5.72 -11.32
CA LEU A 96 -7.36 5.37 -11.95
C LEU A 96 -6.90 3.98 -11.53
N ALA A 97 -6.97 3.65 -10.24
CA ALA A 97 -6.63 2.32 -9.73
C ALA A 97 -7.47 1.22 -10.38
N LEU A 98 -8.79 1.43 -10.54
CA LEU A 98 -9.67 0.48 -11.24
C LEU A 98 -9.29 0.30 -12.71
N ALA A 99 -8.97 1.39 -13.41
CA ALA A 99 -8.53 1.33 -14.81
C ALA A 99 -7.19 0.57 -14.95
N GLN A 100 -6.27 0.76 -14.01
CA GLN A 100 -5.01 0.02 -13.97
C GLN A 100 -5.23 -1.48 -13.73
N ILE A 101 -6.18 -1.84 -12.85
CA ILE A 101 -6.52 -3.25 -12.58
C ILE A 101 -7.07 -3.94 -13.82
N ALA A 102 -7.88 -3.27 -14.64
CA ALA A 102 -8.35 -3.83 -15.90
C ALA A 102 -7.19 -4.26 -16.82
N ASP A 103 -6.10 -3.48 -16.82
CA ASP A 103 -4.92 -3.74 -17.63
C ASP A 103 -4.05 -4.85 -17.03
N THR A 104 -3.86 -4.88 -15.70
CA THR A 104 -3.05 -5.90 -15.02
C THR A 104 -3.76 -7.24 -14.90
N ARG A 105 -5.11 -7.28 -14.85
CA ARG A 105 -5.89 -8.53 -14.82
C ARG A 105 -5.72 -9.36 -16.08
N LYS A 106 -5.41 -8.71 -17.21
CA LYS A 106 -5.05 -9.40 -18.47
C LYS A 106 -3.65 -10.02 -18.41
N ALA A 107 -2.84 -9.68 -17.41
CA ALA A 107 -1.44 -10.10 -17.28
C ALA A 107 -1.17 -11.14 -16.18
N GLY A 108 -2.13 -11.48 -15.31
CA GLY A 108 -1.95 -12.58 -14.35
C GLY A 108 -2.95 -12.66 -13.19
N GLU A 109 -2.86 -13.77 -12.44
CA GLU A 109 -3.78 -14.16 -11.35
C GLU A 109 -3.77 -13.21 -10.15
N LYS A 110 -2.61 -12.64 -9.77
CA LYS A 110 -2.50 -11.72 -8.62
C LYS A 110 -3.42 -10.49 -8.73
N ALA A 111 -3.64 -10.00 -9.94
CA ALA A 111 -4.55 -8.87 -10.17
C ALA A 111 -6.03 -9.27 -9.97
N VAL A 112 -6.38 -10.53 -10.22
CA VAL A 112 -7.73 -11.07 -9.95
C VAL A 112 -8.01 -11.07 -8.46
N GLU A 113 -7.04 -11.47 -7.64
CA GLU A 113 -7.15 -11.52 -6.17
C GLU A 113 -7.37 -10.13 -5.54
N GLN A 114 -6.72 -9.09 -6.07
CA GLN A 114 -6.85 -7.72 -5.56
C GLN A 114 -8.10 -6.99 -6.04
N THR A 115 -8.75 -7.49 -7.10
CA THR A 115 -9.91 -6.84 -7.74
C THR A 115 -11.08 -6.59 -6.77
N PRO A 116 -11.49 -7.53 -5.90
CA PRO A 116 -12.58 -7.29 -4.95
C PRO A 116 -12.31 -6.17 -3.96
N GLN A 117 -11.09 -6.07 -3.43
CA GLN A 117 -10.73 -5.00 -2.49
C GLN A 117 -10.84 -3.62 -3.14
N MET A 118 -10.37 -3.50 -4.38
CA MET A 118 -10.37 -2.24 -5.12
C MET A 118 -11.77 -1.80 -5.54
N ILE A 119 -12.66 -2.75 -5.85
CA ILE A 119 -14.09 -2.50 -6.03
C ILE A 119 -14.72 -1.95 -4.75
N LYS A 120 -14.40 -2.54 -3.58
CA LYS A 120 -14.92 -2.08 -2.28
C LYS A 120 -14.44 -0.64 -1.98
N MET A 121 -13.15 -0.35 -2.17
CA MET A 121 -12.58 1.00 -1.97
C MET A 121 -13.18 2.05 -2.91
N ALA A 122 -13.41 1.71 -4.18
CA ALA A 122 -14.08 2.63 -5.10
C ALA A 122 -15.54 2.89 -4.73
N GLY A 123 -16.23 1.86 -4.24
CA GLY A 123 -17.58 2.00 -3.68
C GLY A 123 -17.60 2.93 -2.46
N ASP A 124 -16.58 2.86 -1.60
CA ASP A 124 -16.39 3.77 -0.45
C ASP A 124 -16.19 5.22 -0.86
N ALA A 125 -15.43 5.44 -1.93
CA ALA A 125 -15.25 6.76 -2.51
C ALA A 125 -16.53 7.29 -3.21
N GLY A 126 -17.63 6.53 -3.21
CA GLY A 126 -18.90 6.93 -3.82
C GLY A 126 -18.96 6.73 -5.33
N ILE A 127 -18.05 5.94 -5.92
CA ILE A 127 -18.09 5.60 -7.35
C ILE A 127 -19.24 4.62 -7.59
N LYS A 128 -20.11 4.92 -8.56
CA LYS A 128 -21.28 4.10 -8.87
C LYS A 128 -20.85 2.75 -9.47
N ALA A 129 -21.57 1.68 -9.14
CA ALA A 129 -21.25 0.33 -9.63
C ALA A 129 -21.13 0.20 -11.17
N PRO A 130 -21.96 0.86 -12.01
CA PRO A 130 -21.77 0.85 -13.47
C PRO A 130 -20.43 1.45 -13.91
N ASP A 131 -19.97 2.50 -13.23
CA ASP A 131 -18.68 3.13 -13.53
C ASP A 131 -17.51 2.26 -13.08
N ILE A 132 -17.62 1.63 -11.90
CA ILE A 132 -16.64 0.64 -11.43
C ILE A 132 -16.51 -0.49 -12.44
N ALA A 133 -17.64 -1.04 -12.91
CA ALA A 133 -17.67 -2.12 -13.90
C ALA A 133 -16.99 -1.72 -15.21
N ARG A 134 -17.29 -0.51 -15.71
CA ARG A 134 -16.68 0.05 -16.92
C ARG A 134 -15.17 0.23 -16.77
N LEU A 135 -14.71 0.82 -15.68
CA LEU A 135 -13.29 1.10 -15.44
C LEU A 135 -12.48 -0.19 -15.28
N SER A 136 -13.02 -1.16 -14.54
CA SER A 136 -12.37 -2.43 -14.25
C SER A 136 -12.55 -3.52 -15.33
N ASP A 137 -13.25 -3.24 -16.43
CA ASP A 137 -13.56 -4.22 -17.49
C ASP A 137 -14.26 -5.47 -16.91
N LEU A 138 -15.28 -5.25 -16.07
CA LEU A 138 -16.09 -6.26 -15.38
C LEU A 138 -17.58 -6.10 -15.68
N THR A 139 -18.34 -7.14 -15.37
CA THR A 139 -19.81 -7.04 -15.46
C THR A 139 -20.38 -6.31 -14.25
N PRO A 140 -21.42 -5.46 -14.42
CA PRO A 140 -22.07 -4.79 -13.29
C PRO A 140 -22.58 -5.77 -12.22
N SER A 141 -23.09 -6.94 -12.62
CA SER A 141 -23.57 -7.97 -11.67
C SER A 141 -22.49 -8.46 -10.72
N TYR A 142 -21.25 -8.64 -11.20
CA TYR A 142 -20.12 -9.03 -10.36
C TYR A 142 -19.74 -7.93 -9.37
N VAL A 143 -19.73 -6.68 -9.82
CA VAL A 143 -19.48 -5.51 -8.95
C VAL A 143 -20.54 -5.39 -7.86
N TYR A 144 -21.83 -5.48 -8.22
CA TYR A 144 -22.92 -5.43 -7.23
C TYR A 144 -22.84 -6.56 -6.21
N ARG A 145 -22.44 -7.76 -6.63
CA ARG A 145 -22.24 -8.89 -5.71
C ARG A 145 -21.19 -8.56 -4.64
N ILE A 146 -20.04 -8.04 -5.04
CA ILE A 146 -18.94 -7.68 -4.12
C ILE A 146 -19.35 -6.55 -3.17
N LEU A 147 -20.04 -5.53 -3.70
CA LEU A 147 -20.53 -4.42 -2.88
C LEU A 147 -21.60 -4.88 -1.88
N ARG A 148 -22.42 -5.87 -2.24
CA ARG A 148 -23.45 -6.46 -1.36
C ARG A 148 -22.86 -7.37 -0.28
N GLU A 149 -21.89 -8.21 -0.62
CA GLU A 149 -21.16 -9.06 0.34
C GLU A 149 -20.60 -8.21 1.49
N ARG A 150 -20.10 -7.02 1.18
CA ARG A 150 -19.63 -6.05 2.18
C ARG A 150 -20.74 -5.52 3.09
N SER A 151 -21.91 -5.17 2.54
CA SER A 151 -23.04 -4.69 3.35
C SER A 151 -23.56 -5.77 4.33
N ALA A 152 -23.35 -7.05 4.01
CA ALA A 152 -23.72 -8.18 4.86
C ALA A 152 -22.66 -8.49 5.94
N GLU A 153 -21.39 -8.15 5.72
CA GLU A 153 -20.27 -8.47 6.63
C GLU A 153 -20.13 -7.54 7.86
N GLY A 154 -21.00 -6.54 8.02
CA GLY A 154 -21.03 -5.70 9.23
C GLY A 154 -19.79 -4.81 9.38
N ALA A 155 -19.84 -3.62 8.76
CA ALA A 155 -19.17 -2.36 9.12
C ALA A 155 -17.82 -2.36 9.89
N THR A 156 -16.92 -3.31 9.66
CA THR A 156 -15.49 -3.10 9.88
C THR A 156 -14.84 -3.23 8.52
N SER A 157 -14.41 -2.09 7.97
CA SER A 157 -13.76 -2.12 6.67
C SER A 157 -12.50 -2.97 6.78
N PRO A 158 -12.06 -3.64 5.69
CA PRO A 158 -10.76 -4.33 5.68
C PRO A 158 -9.62 -3.41 6.09
N THR A 159 -9.75 -2.10 5.85
CA THR A 159 -8.83 -1.06 6.30
C THR A 159 -8.86 -0.90 7.82
N ASP A 160 -10.05 -0.90 8.46
CA ASP A 160 -10.16 -0.83 9.92
C ASP A 160 -9.59 -2.07 10.59
N ARG A 161 -9.82 -3.25 9.99
CA ARG A 161 -9.21 -4.49 10.47
C ARG A 161 -7.69 -4.44 10.33
N PHE A 162 -7.18 -4.04 9.17
CA PHE A 162 -5.74 -3.89 8.95
C PHE A 162 -5.11 -2.86 9.88
N GLN A 163 -5.74 -1.70 10.07
CA GLN A 163 -5.27 -0.67 11.00
C GLN A 163 -5.27 -1.17 12.43
N ARG A 164 -6.32 -1.88 12.85
CA ARG A 164 -6.39 -2.52 14.16
C ARG A 164 -5.30 -3.58 14.35
N ASP A 165 -5.11 -4.46 13.38
CA ASP A 165 -4.11 -5.51 13.42
C ASP A 165 -2.69 -4.91 13.45
N MET A 166 -2.46 -3.83 12.69
CA MET A 166 -1.20 -3.10 12.68
C MET A 166 -0.92 -2.40 14.02
N LEU A 167 -1.94 -1.79 14.64
CA LEU A 167 -1.81 -1.18 15.97
C LEU A 167 -1.49 -2.24 17.03
N LEU A 168 -2.20 -3.37 17.02
CA LEU A 168 -1.92 -4.49 17.93
C LEU A 168 -0.49 -5.04 17.74
N ALA A 169 -0.04 -5.20 16.50
CA ALA A 169 1.32 -5.65 16.21
C ALA A 169 2.39 -4.64 16.68
N PHE A 170 2.08 -3.34 16.61
CA PHE A 170 2.98 -2.30 17.10
C PHE A 170 3.03 -2.29 18.63
N GLU A 171 1.89 -2.42 19.31
CA GLU A 171 1.81 -2.56 20.76
C GLU A 171 2.60 -3.79 21.25
N GLU A 172 2.45 -4.93 20.59
CA GLU A 172 3.20 -6.15 20.89
C GLU A 172 4.71 -5.95 20.68
N PHE A 173 5.11 -5.32 19.58
CA PHE A 173 6.51 -5.02 19.31
C PHE A 173 7.13 -4.07 20.34
N GLU A 174 6.41 -3.01 20.74
CA GLU A 174 6.89 -2.09 21.77
C GLU A 174 7.02 -2.79 23.13
N HIS A 175 6.06 -3.65 23.46
CA HIS A 175 6.10 -4.48 24.66
C HIS A 175 7.34 -5.39 24.67
N ASP A 176 7.60 -6.10 23.58
CA ASP A 176 8.77 -6.97 23.43
C ASP A 176 10.08 -6.20 23.50
N ARG A 177 10.14 -5.03 22.86
CA ARG A 177 11.31 -4.16 22.92
C ARG A 177 11.55 -3.64 24.33
N ALA A 178 10.50 -3.26 25.05
CA ALA A 178 10.59 -2.84 26.44
C ALA A 178 11.08 -3.99 27.33
N ALA A 179 10.57 -5.21 27.16
CA ALA A 179 11.05 -6.40 27.88
C ALA A 179 12.53 -6.70 27.59
N ALA A 180 12.96 -6.61 26.33
CA ALA A 180 14.36 -6.81 25.94
C ALA A 180 15.29 -5.75 26.56
N ASN A 181 14.91 -4.48 26.50
CA ASN A 181 15.66 -3.38 27.11
C ASN A 181 15.77 -3.55 28.63
N ARG A 182 14.67 -3.93 29.29
CA ARG A 182 14.65 -4.23 30.73
C ARG A 182 15.63 -5.36 31.09
N ALA A 183 15.61 -6.46 30.34
CA ALA A 183 16.52 -7.58 30.54
C ALA A 183 17.99 -7.17 30.32
N GLU A 184 18.27 -6.25 29.40
CA GLU A 184 19.62 -5.73 29.17
C GLU A 184 20.07 -4.81 30.32
N VAL A 185 19.21 -3.91 30.80
CA VAL A 185 19.50 -3.04 31.95
C VAL A 185 19.76 -3.88 33.20
N ALA A 186 18.91 -4.87 33.48
CA ALA A 186 19.06 -5.76 34.63
C ALA A 186 20.41 -6.48 34.66
N LYS A 187 20.95 -6.89 33.49
CA LYS A 187 22.29 -7.52 33.39
C LYS A 187 23.44 -6.57 33.71
N ARG A 188 23.23 -5.26 33.60
CA ARG A 188 24.24 -4.21 33.79
C ARG A 188 24.17 -3.57 35.17
N LEU A 189 23.19 -3.94 35.99
CA LEU A 189 23.02 -3.36 37.33
C LEU A 189 24.20 -3.72 38.24
N PRO A 190 24.66 -2.77 39.08
CA PRO A 190 25.60 -3.07 40.16
C PRO A 190 25.02 -4.11 41.13
N ALA A 191 25.89 -4.85 41.81
CA ALA A 191 25.45 -5.80 42.84
C ALA A 191 24.62 -5.09 43.92
N GLY A 192 23.47 -5.66 44.27
CA GLY A 192 22.53 -5.10 45.25
C GLY A 192 21.62 -3.98 44.72
N HIS A 193 21.66 -3.68 43.40
CA HIS A 193 20.68 -2.81 42.76
C HIS A 193 19.59 -3.62 42.05
N VAL A 194 18.39 -3.06 42.05
CA VAL A 194 17.17 -3.62 41.48
C VAL A 194 16.59 -2.63 40.47
N LEU A 195 15.93 -3.16 39.44
CA LEU A 195 15.15 -2.36 38.48
C LEU A 195 13.72 -2.24 39.02
N TYR A 196 13.26 -1.01 39.20
CA TYR A 196 11.94 -0.69 39.68
C TYR A 196 11.09 -0.10 38.55
N ASP A 197 9.93 -0.70 38.27
CA ASP A 197 8.88 -0.02 37.52
C ASP A 197 8.03 0.77 38.51
N TRP A 198 7.68 2.01 38.17
CA TRP A 198 6.88 2.88 39.02
C TRP A 198 5.76 3.56 38.25
N ARG A 199 4.67 3.86 38.96
CA ARG A 199 3.51 4.58 38.45
C ARG A 199 3.04 5.61 39.45
N LEU A 200 2.89 6.84 38.97
CA LEU A 200 2.35 7.98 39.70
C LEU A 200 0.91 8.21 39.23
N ASP A 201 -0.03 8.04 40.15
CA ASP A 201 -1.44 8.31 39.94
C ASP A 201 -1.84 9.63 40.63
N LEU A 202 -2.71 10.42 39.99
CA LEU A 202 -3.38 11.58 40.59
C LEU A 202 -4.84 11.25 40.89
N PHE A 203 -5.34 11.72 42.03
CA PHE A 203 -6.75 11.63 42.38
C PHE A 203 -7.47 12.93 42.00
N ASN A 204 -8.49 12.83 41.16
CA ASN A 204 -9.22 14.00 40.63
C ASN A 204 -8.29 15.03 39.97
N GLY A 205 -7.35 14.55 39.17
CA GLY A 205 -6.44 15.36 38.37
C GLY A 205 -7.11 15.99 37.14
N PRO A 206 -6.34 16.63 36.25
CA PRO A 206 -6.86 17.25 35.02
C PRO A 206 -7.55 16.26 34.07
N ASP A 207 -7.17 14.98 34.14
CA ASP A 207 -7.72 13.92 33.29
C ASP A 207 -9.03 13.30 33.80
N GLY A 208 -9.57 13.81 34.91
CA GLY A 208 -10.92 13.50 35.40
C GLY A 208 -10.98 12.89 36.80
N GLU A 209 -12.18 12.41 37.15
CA GLU A 209 -12.46 11.88 38.50
C GLU A 209 -11.81 10.51 38.76
N GLY A 210 -11.49 10.29 40.05
CA GLY A 210 -10.87 9.07 40.56
C GLY A 210 -9.35 9.05 40.42
N TRP A 211 -8.76 7.89 40.68
CA TRP A 211 -7.33 7.66 40.44
C TRP A 211 -7.07 7.49 38.95
N ARG A 212 -6.18 8.32 38.39
CA ARG A 212 -5.74 8.27 37.00
C ARG A 212 -4.22 8.24 36.94
N VAL A 213 -3.69 7.44 36.01
CA VAL A 213 -2.25 7.40 35.74
C VAL A 213 -1.84 8.75 35.17
N TRP A 214 -0.88 9.39 35.83
CA TRP A 214 -0.29 10.64 35.39
C TRP A 214 1.05 10.42 34.72
N GLU A 215 1.89 9.61 35.35
CA GLU A 215 3.21 9.29 34.83
C GLU A 215 3.59 7.86 35.22
N SER A 216 4.37 7.21 34.38
CA SER A 216 5.03 5.94 34.70
C SER A 216 6.44 5.93 34.15
N GLY A 217 7.29 5.15 34.80
CA GLY A 217 8.68 5.07 34.39
C GLY A 217 9.38 3.88 35.02
N THR A 218 10.68 3.80 34.71
CA THR A 218 11.57 2.81 35.29
C THR A 218 12.75 3.53 35.93
N ASP A 219 13.18 3.03 37.09
CA ASP A 219 14.35 3.56 37.79
C ASP A 219 15.16 2.41 38.38
N THR A 220 16.41 2.68 38.76
CA THR A 220 17.32 1.70 39.33
C THR A 220 17.83 2.19 40.67
N GLY A 221 17.79 1.34 41.70
CA GLY A 221 18.23 1.73 43.03
C GLY A 221 18.63 0.52 43.87
N PRO A 222 19.28 0.75 45.03
CA PRO A 222 19.59 -0.33 45.95
C PRO A 222 18.29 -0.95 46.51
N GLU A 223 18.33 -2.24 46.82
CA GLU A 223 17.21 -2.93 47.47
C GLU A 223 16.74 -2.18 48.74
N GLY A 224 15.43 -1.97 48.88
CA GLY A 224 14.85 -1.23 50.00
C GLY A 224 14.78 0.30 49.81
N CYS A 225 15.08 0.82 48.62
CA CYS A 225 15.03 2.27 48.35
C CYS A 225 13.64 2.80 47.95
N GLU A 226 12.59 2.00 47.99
CA GLU A 226 11.27 2.31 47.41
C GLU A 226 10.67 3.57 48.05
N SER A 227 10.84 3.74 49.36
CA SER A 227 10.35 4.92 50.07
C SER A 227 11.07 6.22 49.68
N HIS A 228 12.36 6.14 49.35
CA HIS A 228 13.13 7.28 48.87
C HIS A 228 12.78 7.58 47.41
N LEU A 229 12.67 6.54 46.59
CA LEU A 229 12.26 6.65 45.19
C LEU A 229 10.87 7.28 45.06
N ALA A 230 9.89 6.84 45.85
CA ALA A 230 8.54 7.40 45.84
C ALA A 230 8.52 8.92 46.17
N LYS A 231 9.35 9.36 47.12
CA LYS A 231 9.49 10.78 47.45
C LYS A 231 10.13 11.56 46.30
N SER A 232 11.21 11.04 45.73
CA SER A 232 11.88 11.63 44.57
C SER A 232 10.92 11.78 43.38
N ILE A 233 10.08 10.77 43.10
CA ILE A 233 9.07 10.83 42.03
C ILE A 233 8.06 11.95 42.28
N ILE A 234 7.57 12.11 43.51
CA ILE A 234 6.63 13.20 43.85
C ILE A 234 7.30 14.57 43.75
N GLU A 235 8.51 14.71 44.29
CA GLU A 235 9.28 15.96 44.27
C GLU A 235 9.61 16.41 42.84
N ASN A 236 9.84 15.46 41.93
CA ASN A 236 10.15 15.74 40.52
C ASN A 236 8.93 15.79 39.59
N GLY A 237 7.75 15.32 40.03
CA GLY A 237 6.55 15.23 39.20
C GLY A 237 5.86 16.58 38.90
N GLY A 238 6.41 17.69 39.39
CA GLY A 238 5.99 19.04 39.05
C GLY A 238 4.65 19.46 39.68
N HIS A 239 3.83 20.17 38.91
CA HIS A 239 2.57 20.77 39.40
C HIS A 239 1.51 19.73 39.79
N GLY A 240 1.43 18.59 39.10
CA GLY A 240 0.43 17.56 39.36
C GLY A 240 0.47 17.08 40.82
N PRO A 241 1.61 16.59 41.31
CA PRO A 241 1.73 16.14 42.68
C PRO A 241 1.68 17.22 43.76
N ALA A 242 1.95 18.48 43.40
CA ALA A 242 1.85 19.60 44.32
C ALA A 242 0.41 20.07 44.55
N GLU A 243 -0.48 19.84 43.58
CA GLU A 243 -1.85 20.38 43.57
C GLU A 243 -2.93 19.32 43.86
N HIS A 244 -2.63 18.04 43.64
CA HIS A 244 -3.58 16.94 43.77
C HIS A 244 -3.09 15.87 44.74
N LYS A 245 -4.03 15.15 45.36
CA LYS A 245 -3.69 13.93 46.10
C LYS A 245 -3.07 12.91 45.14
N THR A 246 -1.90 12.37 45.48
CA THR A 246 -1.16 11.43 44.65
C THR A 246 -0.98 10.07 45.29
N ARG A 247 -0.70 9.09 44.44
CA ARG A 247 -0.32 7.75 44.83
C ARG A 247 0.81 7.26 43.93
N VAL A 248 1.95 6.93 44.53
CA VAL A 248 3.04 6.24 43.85
C VAL A 248 2.96 4.75 44.16
N LEU A 249 2.99 3.93 43.12
CA LEU A 249 3.08 2.48 43.17
C LEU A 249 4.42 2.06 42.57
N ILE A 250 5.13 1.15 43.24
CA ILE A 250 6.44 0.67 42.82
C ILE A 250 6.42 -0.86 42.81
N TRP A 251 6.93 -1.45 41.73
CA TRP A 251 7.12 -2.88 41.55
C TRP A 251 8.61 -3.18 41.38
N GLU A 252 9.06 -4.32 41.90
CA GLU A 252 10.33 -4.89 41.51
C GLU A 252 10.14 -5.63 40.17
N GLY A 253 10.81 -5.15 39.12
CA GLY A 253 10.58 -5.65 37.77
C GLY A 253 9.29 -5.11 37.16
N GLU A 254 8.58 -5.96 36.40
CA GLU A 254 7.46 -5.54 35.57
C GLU A 254 6.27 -5.01 36.38
N GLN A 255 5.75 -3.86 35.96
CA GLN A 255 4.51 -3.29 36.51
C GLN A 255 3.37 -4.32 36.48
N GLY A 256 2.87 -4.68 37.67
CA GLY A 256 1.75 -5.60 37.86
C GLY A 256 0.44 -4.89 38.26
N PRO A 257 -0.56 -5.65 38.75
CA PRO A 257 -1.75 -5.05 39.35
C PRO A 257 -1.39 -4.27 40.63
N ASP A 258 -2.25 -3.32 41.02
CA ASP A 258 -2.02 -2.40 42.15
C ASP A 258 -1.75 -3.12 43.49
N ASP A 259 -2.32 -4.31 43.70
CA ASP A 259 -2.14 -5.14 44.90
C ASP A 259 -0.84 -5.94 44.90
N ALA A 260 -0.20 -6.08 43.74
CA ALA A 260 1.13 -6.67 43.59
C ALA A 260 2.26 -5.63 43.71
N ALA A 261 1.95 -4.35 43.90
CA ALA A 261 2.97 -3.32 44.12
C ALA A 261 3.74 -3.63 45.41
N LEU A 262 5.07 -3.68 45.31
CA LEU A 262 5.99 -3.86 46.43
C LEU A 262 5.84 -2.73 47.44
N PHE A 263 5.62 -1.51 46.94
CA PHE A 263 5.46 -0.33 47.77
C PHE A 263 4.36 0.58 47.22
N ARG A 264 3.56 1.12 48.15
CA ARG A 264 2.51 2.09 47.88
C ARG A 264 2.68 3.29 48.82
N TYR A 265 2.76 4.47 48.24
CA TYR A 265 2.86 5.72 48.97
C TYR A 265 1.77 6.68 48.50
N GLU A 266 0.96 7.16 49.44
CA GLU A 266 -0.02 8.22 49.16
C GLU A 266 0.46 9.52 49.78
N HIS A 267 0.39 10.59 49.00
CA HIS A 267 0.68 11.94 49.44
C HIS A 267 -0.56 12.80 49.22
N THR A 268 -0.95 13.55 50.24
CA THR A 268 -1.96 14.60 50.13
C THR A 268 -1.20 15.91 50.26
N PRO A 269 -1.26 16.81 49.27
CA PRO A 269 -0.64 18.12 49.41
C PRO A 269 -1.27 18.84 50.61
N ASP A 270 -0.44 19.53 51.39
CA ASP A 270 -0.91 20.28 52.56
C ASP A 270 -1.97 21.30 52.11
N GLU A 271 -3.14 21.32 52.76
CA GLU A 271 -4.15 22.36 52.57
C GLU A 271 -3.53 23.71 52.98
N GLN A 272 -3.02 24.47 52.01
CA GLN A 272 -2.59 25.85 52.22
C GLN A 272 -3.79 26.80 52.30
#